data_AF-A0A7S0FC90-F1
#
_entry.id   AF-A0A7S0FC90-F1
#
_cell.length_a   1.000
_cell.length_b   1.000
_cell.length_c   1.000
_cell.angle_alpha   90.00
_cell.angle_beta   90.00
_cell.angle_gamma   90.00
#
_symmetry.space_group_name_H-M   'P 1'
#
loop_
_entity.id
_entity.type
_entity.pdbx_description
1 polymer ?
#
loop_
_entity_poly.entity_id
_entity_poly.type
_entity_poly.pdbx_seq_one_letter_code
_entity_poly.pdbx_strand_id
1 'polypeptide(L)'
;MAPRSQRCGRQLRTMRRKQPTRSSFVGELPSPTESRVLEALRSVPRGEVVTFVELAELAGFGSGRGPGLAGRVVRTVAAAALAGRAAFVGVGARPLPWWRVVRSTRDGVPLVSSLLGPSSRAEEQSRRLRAELGERRLRAPLGRGELLPPFLAAHNADVELPPASGSPHTHTLIYLHGFGGRGSRYRREGQGLPWIEGRGARSPPALRHVSSGLRVVLPTAPRMRQPWGETKNSWYLYADKRENRVGAAETLQDTRERLAQHIRAEVARLGGAANRVLVGGASQGCGVALDAYARESPELGLGGFVGVAGWLPSDADGFEGADRGAEGLVACEAQRTRPLWLLLPTDDGRCVPWALARGSLERVRGSVTGLVAREVSGRGHNVGDWEGKFLCEFLQALAVAEQ
;
A
#
# COMPACT_ATOMS: atom_id res chain seq x y z
N MET A 1 67.24 59.42 25.90
CA MET A 1 66.54 60.47 25.11
C MET A 1 65.99 59.84 23.84
N ALA A 2 64.65 59.80 23.70
CA ALA A 2 63.83 59.68 22.47
C ALA A 2 64.11 58.50 21.47
N PRO A 3 63.20 58.18 20.52
CA PRO A 3 62.21 57.12 20.71
C PRO A 3 62.26 55.96 19.68
N ARG A 4 61.62 54.84 20.04
CA ARG A 4 61.38 53.65 19.18
C ARG A 4 60.27 53.94 18.15
N SER A 5 60.55 53.71 16.87
CA SER A 5 59.56 53.64 15.79
C SER A 5 59.28 52.18 15.41
N GLN A 6 58.00 51.82 15.39
CA GLN A 6 57.50 50.54 14.87
C GLN A 6 57.50 50.58 13.32
N ARG A 7 58.12 49.59 12.68
CA ARG A 7 57.84 49.24 11.28
C ARG A 7 57.25 47.84 11.21
N CYS A 8 56.03 47.80 10.69
CA CYS A 8 55.24 46.60 10.40
C CYS A 8 55.75 45.96 9.09
N GLY A 9 56.29 44.74 9.17
CA GLY A 9 56.70 43.94 8.01
C GLY A 9 55.58 43.00 7.58
N ARG A 10 54.99 43.26 6.39
CA ARG A 10 53.99 42.40 5.74
C ARG A 10 54.71 41.24 5.02
N GLN A 11 54.56 40.00 5.50
CA GLN A 11 54.94 38.80 4.73
C GLN A 11 53.77 38.36 3.83
N LEU A 12 53.99 38.39 2.52
CA LEU A 12 53.12 37.81 1.51
C LEU A 12 53.33 36.28 1.46
N ARG A 13 52.38 35.50 2.00
CA ARG A 13 52.28 34.05 1.76
C ARG A 13 51.54 33.80 0.45
N THR A 14 52.25 33.30 -0.55
CA THR A 14 51.68 32.79 -1.81
C THR A 14 50.95 31.47 -1.56
N MET A 15 49.62 31.47 -1.67
CA MET A 15 48.81 30.25 -1.65
C MET A 15 48.84 29.58 -3.04
N ARG A 16 49.52 28.43 -3.14
CA ARG A 16 49.36 27.51 -4.27
C ARG A 16 47.97 26.84 -4.19
N ARG A 17 47.10 27.09 -5.17
CA ARG A 17 45.85 26.34 -5.39
C ARG A 17 46.20 24.87 -5.71
N LYS A 18 45.86 23.95 -4.80
CA LYS A 18 45.76 22.51 -5.13
C LYS A 18 44.52 22.31 -6.01
N GLN A 19 44.72 21.81 -7.23
CA GLN A 19 43.62 21.30 -8.06
C GLN A 19 43.05 20.03 -7.41
N PRO A 20 41.72 19.84 -7.38
CA PRO A 20 41.12 18.63 -6.87
C PRO A 20 41.31 17.49 -7.87
N THR A 21 41.91 16.40 -7.42
CA THR A 21 42.04 15.15 -8.18
C THR A 21 40.67 14.52 -8.38
N ARG A 22 40.36 14.15 -9.63
CA ARG A 22 39.20 13.32 -10.01
C ARG A 22 39.34 11.93 -9.36
N SER A 23 38.86 11.78 -8.14
CA SER A 23 38.60 10.48 -7.53
C SER A 23 37.35 9.88 -8.18
N SER A 24 37.53 8.72 -8.81
CA SER A 24 36.48 7.84 -9.34
C SER A 24 35.46 7.50 -8.25
N PHE A 25 34.30 8.17 -8.28
CA PHE A 25 33.11 7.75 -7.55
C PHE A 25 32.49 6.56 -8.29
N VAL A 26 32.86 5.34 -7.90
CA VAL A 26 32.03 4.17 -8.16
C VAL A 26 30.87 4.27 -7.16
N GLY A 27 29.72 4.76 -7.63
CA GLY A 27 28.56 5.02 -6.77
C GLY A 27 28.00 3.71 -6.20
N GLU A 28 27.96 3.62 -4.87
CA GLU A 28 27.22 2.55 -4.20
C GLU A 28 25.76 2.54 -4.67
N LEU A 29 25.23 1.34 -4.91
CA LEU A 29 23.83 1.18 -5.29
C LEU A 29 22.92 1.69 -4.17
N PRO A 30 21.81 2.38 -4.50
CA PRO A 30 20.88 2.88 -3.51
C PRO A 30 20.32 1.71 -2.68
N SER A 31 20.18 1.91 -1.38
CA SER A 31 19.50 0.97 -0.49
C SER A 31 18.07 0.69 -0.97
N PRO A 32 17.44 -0.42 -0.56
CA PRO A 32 16.05 -0.73 -0.94
C PRO A 32 15.08 0.40 -0.57
N THR A 33 15.32 1.05 0.57
CA THR A 33 14.54 2.21 1.00
C THR A 33 14.75 3.43 0.10
N GLU A 34 15.99 3.73 -0.27
CA GLU A 34 16.29 4.81 -1.22
C GLU A 34 15.65 4.57 -2.58
N SER A 35 15.72 3.34 -3.07
CA SER A 35 15.10 2.94 -4.32
C SER A 35 13.59 3.19 -4.33
N ARG A 36 12.88 2.87 -3.24
CA ARG A 36 11.42 3.12 -3.11
C ARG A 36 11.09 4.61 -3.07
N VAL A 37 11.88 5.42 -2.37
CA VAL A 37 11.69 6.89 -2.33
C VAL A 37 11.96 7.50 -3.70
N LEU A 38 12.99 7.06 -4.41
CA LEU A 38 13.31 7.55 -5.76
C LEU A 38 12.24 7.13 -6.78
N GLU A 39 11.70 5.92 -6.70
CA GLU A 39 10.58 5.49 -7.54
C GLU A 39 9.32 6.33 -7.24
N ALA A 40 9.00 6.53 -5.96
CA ALA A 40 7.91 7.40 -5.53
C ALA A 40 8.04 8.82 -6.08
N LEU A 41 9.25 9.41 -6.00
CA LEU A 41 9.54 10.71 -6.60
C LEU A 41 9.32 10.72 -8.11
N ARG A 42 9.79 9.69 -8.83
CA ARG A 42 9.59 9.57 -10.29
C ARG A 42 8.11 9.51 -10.71
N SER A 43 7.22 9.11 -9.80
CA SER A 43 5.78 9.04 -10.06
C SER A 43 5.06 10.38 -9.89
N VAL A 44 5.72 11.38 -9.30
CA VAL A 44 5.16 12.73 -9.17
C VAL A 44 5.18 13.40 -10.56
N PRO A 45 4.17 14.17 -10.96
CA PRO A 45 4.23 14.96 -12.20
C PRO A 45 5.25 16.09 -12.10
N ARG A 46 5.80 16.49 -13.25
CA ARG A 46 6.75 17.61 -13.31
C ARG A 46 6.08 18.91 -12.85
N GLY A 47 6.73 19.63 -11.93
CA GLY A 47 6.26 20.92 -11.42
C GLY A 47 5.45 20.83 -10.13
N GLU A 48 5.05 19.64 -9.70
CA GLU A 48 4.30 19.43 -8.46
C GLU A 48 5.18 19.55 -7.21
N VAL A 49 4.54 19.93 -6.10
CA VAL A 49 5.14 19.97 -4.77
C VAL A 49 4.63 18.79 -3.96
N VAL A 50 5.56 18.01 -3.40
CA VAL A 50 5.23 16.84 -2.57
C VAL A 50 5.83 17.01 -1.17
N THR A 51 5.07 16.76 -0.12
CA THR A 51 5.58 16.78 1.26
C THR A 51 6.34 15.49 1.59
N PHE A 52 7.12 15.47 2.66
CA PHE A 52 7.69 14.19 3.14
C PHE A 52 6.64 13.16 3.52
N VAL A 53 5.48 13.58 4.01
CA VAL A 53 4.40 12.66 4.37
C VAL A 53 3.84 12.03 3.11
N GLU A 54 3.52 12.82 2.10
CA GLU A 54 3.02 12.32 0.81
C GLU A 54 4.07 11.45 0.10
N LEU A 55 5.35 11.83 0.16
CA LEU A 55 6.42 11.03 -0.41
C LEU A 55 6.62 9.71 0.34
N ALA A 56 6.53 9.73 1.68
CA ALA A 56 6.57 8.51 2.49
C ALA A 56 5.37 7.61 2.20
N GLU A 57 4.20 8.20 1.98
CA GLU A 57 3.00 7.50 1.55
C GLU A 57 3.19 6.91 0.16
N LEU A 58 3.64 7.66 -0.84
CA LEU A 58 3.95 7.15 -2.19
C LEU A 58 4.95 6.00 -2.17
N ALA A 59 5.98 6.10 -1.32
CA ALA A 59 6.99 5.07 -1.17
C ALA A 59 6.55 3.88 -0.29
N GLY A 60 5.29 3.85 0.17
CA GLY A 60 4.70 2.70 0.85
C GLY A 60 5.23 2.48 2.28
N PHE A 61 5.70 3.54 2.96
CA PHE A 61 6.15 3.45 4.35
C PHE A 61 5.03 3.52 5.38
N GLY A 62 3.82 3.93 4.96
CA GLY A 62 2.66 4.12 5.82
C GLY A 62 2.84 5.26 6.84
N SER A 63 1.79 6.02 7.11
CA SER A 63 1.83 7.12 8.10
C SER A 63 2.00 6.67 9.58
N GLY A 64 2.15 5.36 9.85
CA GLY A 64 1.89 4.75 11.17
C GLY A 64 3.11 4.46 12.06
N ARG A 65 4.34 4.61 11.56
CA ARG A 65 5.51 4.66 12.46
C ARG A 65 5.73 6.12 12.76
N GLY A 66 5.63 6.51 14.04
CA GLY A 66 5.77 7.90 14.48
C GLY A 66 6.99 8.61 13.87
N PRO A 67 7.09 9.94 14.01
CA PRO A 67 8.05 10.80 13.29
C PRO A 67 9.54 10.40 13.38
N GLY A 68 9.88 9.38 14.19
CA GLY A 68 11.17 8.71 14.27
C GLY A 68 11.64 8.10 12.95
N LEU A 69 11.30 6.86 12.59
CA LEU A 69 12.14 6.13 11.62
C LEU A 69 11.79 6.39 10.15
N ALA A 70 10.55 6.16 9.71
CA ALA A 70 10.16 6.38 8.30
C ALA A 70 10.28 7.87 7.92
N GLY A 71 9.85 8.77 8.82
CA GLY A 71 10.03 10.20 8.65
C GLY A 71 11.51 10.62 8.64
N ARG A 72 12.39 10.02 9.44
CA ARG A 72 13.85 10.29 9.34
C ARG A 72 14.43 9.73 8.05
N VAL A 73 14.07 8.52 7.64
CA VAL A 73 14.63 7.92 6.43
C VAL A 73 14.15 8.64 5.18
N VAL A 74 12.87 8.97 5.05
CA VAL A 74 12.37 9.80 3.93
C VAL A 74 12.99 11.19 3.99
N ARG A 75 13.14 11.81 5.17
CA ARG A 75 13.86 13.08 5.32
C ARG A 75 15.32 12.97 4.89
N THR A 76 16.04 11.92 5.29
CA THR A 76 17.45 11.72 4.97
C THR A 76 17.66 11.40 3.50
N VAL A 77 16.83 10.53 2.91
CA VAL A 77 16.90 10.16 1.49
C VAL A 77 16.51 11.32 0.60
N ALA A 78 15.41 12.03 0.94
CA ALA A 78 14.99 13.19 0.16
C ALA A 78 15.93 14.38 0.39
N ALA A 79 16.49 14.58 1.59
CA ALA A 79 17.54 15.57 1.82
C ALA A 79 18.83 15.19 1.08
N ALA A 80 19.20 13.91 0.98
CA ALA A 80 20.33 13.47 0.17
C ALA A 80 20.07 13.68 -1.33
N ALA A 81 18.85 13.37 -1.80
CA ALA A 81 18.42 13.64 -3.17
C ALA A 81 18.45 15.15 -3.50
N LEU A 82 17.95 15.99 -2.58
CA LEU A 82 17.91 17.46 -2.70
C LEU A 82 19.29 18.13 -2.52
N ALA A 83 20.16 17.58 -1.66
CA ALA A 83 21.52 18.07 -1.42
C ALA A 83 22.52 17.71 -2.54
N GLY A 84 22.02 17.19 -3.67
CA GLY A 84 22.83 16.95 -4.86
C GLY A 84 23.35 15.52 -5.03
N ARG A 85 22.92 14.53 -4.22
CA ARG A 85 23.22 13.11 -4.48
C ARG A 85 22.26 12.42 -5.45
N ALA A 86 21.11 13.03 -5.77
CA ALA A 86 20.26 12.62 -6.90
C ALA A 86 20.55 13.44 -8.17
N ALA A 87 21.79 13.91 -8.32
CA ALA A 87 22.33 14.17 -9.63
C ALA A 87 23.12 12.91 -10.04
N PHE A 88 22.68 12.26 -11.11
CA PHE A 88 23.32 11.14 -11.79
C PHE A 88 23.13 9.73 -11.19
N VAL A 89 22.03 9.09 -11.60
CA VAL A 89 22.13 7.69 -12.06
C VAL A 89 21.73 7.71 -13.53
N GLY A 90 22.74 7.66 -14.40
CA GLY A 90 22.56 7.69 -15.85
C GLY A 90 23.82 8.21 -16.55
N VAL A 91 24.77 7.31 -16.80
CA VAL A 91 25.71 7.48 -17.90
C VAL A 91 24.86 7.51 -19.18
N GLY A 92 24.81 8.65 -19.88
CA GLY A 92 24.10 8.80 -21.16
C GLY A 92 22.73 9.48 -21.10
N ALA A 93 22.73 10.79 -21.42
CA ALA A 93 21.67 11.54 -22.08
C ALA A 93 20.21 11.46 -21.55
N ARG A 94 19.91 12.23 -20.49
CA ARG A 94 18.83 13.25 -20.39
C ARG A 94 18.70 13.69 -18.92
N PRO A 95 18.72 15.00 -18.58
CA PRO A 95 18.55 15.45 -17.20
C PRO A 95 17.13 15.09 -16.72
N LEU A 96 17.03 14.30 -15.65
CA LEU A 96 15.74 14.01 -15.00
C LEU A 96 15.11 15.30 -14.46
N PRO A 97 13.77 15.41 -14.45
CA PRO A 97 13.06 16.61 -14.02
C PRO A 97 13.28 16.87 -12.52
N TRP A 98 13.38 18.16 -12.17
CA TRP A 98 13.56 18.66 -10.82
C TRP A 98 12.31 18.39 -9.96
N TRP A 99 12.49 17.81 -8.78
CA TRP A 99 11.42 17.48 -7.83
C TRP A 99 11.40 18.49 -6.67
N ARG A 100 10.22 18.91 -6.21
CA ARG A 100 10.08 19.85 -5.08
C ARG A 100 9.54 19.13 -3.84
N VAL A 101 10.42 18.64 -2.96
CA VAL A 101 10.00 18.04 -1.67
C VAL A 101 10.05 19.07 -0.55
N VAL A 102 8.93 19.30 0.14
CA VAL A 102 8.80 20.25 1.24
C VAL A 102 8.66 19.52 2.58
N ARG A 103 9.20 20.09 3.66
CA ARG A 103 9.04 19.51 5.01
C ARG A 103 7.55 19.52 5.37
N SER A 104 7.10 18.63 6.25
CA SER A 104 5.75 18.75 6.81
C SER A 104 5.79 18.96 8.32
N THR A 105 4.82 19.69 8.86
CA THR A 105 4.50 19.67 10.30
C THR A 105 3.84 18.33 10.67
N ARG A 106 3.57 18.12 11.97
CA ARG A 106 2.78 16.98 12.48
C ARG A 106 1.38 16.92 11.85
N ASP A 107 0.90 18.03 11.29
CA ASP A 107 -0.44 18.17 10.67
C ASP A 107 -0.39 18.17 9.13
N GLY A 108 0.75 17.82 8.52
CA GLY A 108 0.87 17.76 7.05
C GLY A 108 1.08 19.11 6.36
N VAL A 109 1.25 20.21 7.12
CA VAL A 109 1.51 21.55 6.55
C VAL A 109 2.91 21.62 5.95
N PRO A 110 3.07 22.03 4.69
CA PRO A 110 4.38 22.28 4.10
C PRO A 110 5.20 23.33 4.89
N LEU A 111 6.42 22.98 5.28
CA LEU A 111 7.41 23.81 5.94
C LEU A 111 8.59 23.98 4.97
N VAL A 112 8.77 25.18 4.46
CA VAL A 112 9.90 25.50 3.58
C VAL A 112 11.16 25.84 4.40
N SER A 113 11.01 26.28 5.64
CA SER A 113 12.04 27.01 6.39
C SER A 113 13.15 26.17 7.03
N SER A 114 13.09 24.83 7.01
CA SER A 114 13.94 24.03 7.91
C SER A 114 14.48 22.74 7.30
N LEU A 115 14.69 22.71 5.99
CA LEU A 115 15.39 21.62 5.30
C LEU A 115 16.81 21.96 4.84
N LEU A 116 17.24 23.21 5.01
CA LEU A 116 18.20 23.78 4.09
C LEU A 116 19.31 24.46 4.88
N GLY A 117 20.49 23.85 4.88
CA GLY A 117 21.73 24.59 5.13
C GLY A 117 22.00 25.62 4.03
N PRO A 118 23.02 26.47 4.17
CA PRO A 118 23.23 27.70 3.38
C PRO A 118 23.72 27.42 1.95
N SER A 119 22.97 26.66 1.17
CA SER A 119 23.23 26.49 -0.27
C SER A 119 22.25 27.33 -1.08
N SER A 120 22.79 28.19 -1.95
CA SER A 120 22.08 29.18 -2.77
C SER A 120 20.90 28.62 -3.59
N ARG A 121 20.93 27.32 -3.91
CA ARG A 121 19.85 26.63 -4.65
C ARG A 121 18.58 26.44 -3.82
N ALA A 122 18.74 26.32 -2.51
CA ALA A 122 17.67 26.05 -1.58
C ALA A 122 16.85 27.32 -1.27
N GLU A 123 17.54 28.43 -1.07
CA GLU A 123 16.93 29.76 -0.99
C GLU A 123 16.24 30.13 -2.31
N GLU A 124 16.88 29.82 -3.44
CA GLU A 124 16.30 30.04 -4.76
C GLU A 124 15.00 29.25 -4.96
N GLN A 125 14.97 28.00 -4.51
CA GLN A 125 13.77 27.16 -4.55
C GLN A 125 12.66 27.72 -3.66
N SER A 126 12.99 28.13 -2.43
CA SER A 126 12.03 28.75 -1.51
C SER A 126 11.47 30.06 -2.08
N ARG A 127 12.30 30.86 -2.74
CA ARG A 127 11.91 32.12 -3.38
C ARG A 127 10.95 31.87 -4.55
N ARG A 128 11.27 30.92 -5.44
CA ARG A 128 10.41 30.54 -6.57
C ARG A 128 9.06 29.97 -6.14
N LEU A 129 9.07 29.11 -5.12
CA LEU A 129 7.84 28.53 -4.56
C LEU A 129 6.89 29.60 -4.00
N ARG A 130 7.43 30.58 -3.26
CA ARG A 130 6.64 31.70 -2.73
C ARG A 130 6.09 32.58 -3.86
N ALA A 131 6.87 32.80 -4.91
CA ALA A 131 6.47 33.60 -6.06
C ALA A 131 5.37 32.92 -6.90
N GLU A 132 5.45 31.60 -7.13
CA GLU A 132 4.47 30.87 -7.95
C GLU A 132 3.17 30.52 -7.21
N LEU A 133 3.27 30.07 -5.95
CA LEU A 133 2.11 29.52 -5.22
C LEU A 133 1.51 30.52 -4.22
N GLY A 134 2.26 31.56 -3.86
CA GLY A 134 1.94 32.45 -2.75
C GLY A 134 2.20 31.81 -1.38
N GLU A 135 2.55 32.64 -0.39
CA GLU A 135 2.78 32.21 1.01
C GLU A 135 1.56 31.48 1.60
N ARG A 136 0.35 31.88 1.21
CA ARG A 136 -0.90 31.29 1.69
C ARG A 136 -1.03 29.82 1.32
N ARG A 137 -0.70 29.43 0.07
CA ARG A 137 -0.80 28.04 -0.40
C ARG A 137 0.31 27.16 0.16
N LEU A 138 1.50 27.73 0.43
CA LEU A 138 2.60 27.02 1.10
C LEU A 138 2.30 26.74 2.58
N ARG A 139 1.52 27.60 3.25
CA ARG A 139 1.14 27.43 4.65
C ARG A 139 -0.21 26.77 4.84
N ALA A 140 -1.00 26.63 3.77
CA ALA A 140 -2.26 25.92 3.82
C ALA A 140 -1.99 24.46 4.23
N PRO A 141 -2.69 23.92 5.23
CA PRO A 141 -2.78 22.48 5.40
C PRO A 141 -3.26 21.89 4.08
N LEU A 142 -2.58 20.85 3.57
CA LEU A 142 -3.16 20.02 2.53
C LEU A 142 -4.50 19.54 3.07
N GLY A 143 -5.58 19.96 2.39
CA GLY A 143 -6.88 20.25 2.99
C GLY A 143 -7.36 19.20 4.00
N ARG A 144 -7.80 19.67 5.17
CA ARG A 144 -8.82 18.95 5.93
C ARG A 144 -10.07 18.91 5.05
N GLY A 145 -10.24 17.84 4.28
CA GLY A 145 -11.47 17.55 3.54
C GLY A 145 -11.49 17.83 2.04
N GLU A 146 -10.38 18.16 1.38
CA GLU A 146 -10.35 18.36 -0.08
C GLU A 146 -9.53 17.29 -0.80
N LEU A 147 -9.99 16.96 -2.02
CA LEU A 147 -9.48 15.96 -2.95
C LEU A 147 -7.95 15.83 -2.90
N LEU A 148 -7.46 14.59 -2.79
CA LEU A 148 -6.04 14.30 -2.94
C LEU A 148 -5.48 14.98 -4.20
N PRO A 149 -4.26 15.52 -4.17
CA PRO A 149 -3.58 15.94 -5.39
C PRO A 149 -3.73 14.87 -6.48
N PRO A 150 -4.00 15.23 -7.76
CA PRO A 150 -4.34 14.25 -8.79
C PRO A 150 -3.38 13.06 -8.91
N PHE A 151 -2.09 13.28 -8.66
CA PHE A 151 -1.10 12.22 -8.63
C PHE A 151 -1.29 11.25 -7.46
N LEU A 152 -1.62 11.75 -6.26
CA LEU A 152 -1.98 10.90 -5.12
C LEU A 152 -3.35 10.24 -5.31
N ALA A 153 -4.30 10.91 -5.96
CA ALA A 153 -5.58 10.32 -6.32
C ALA A 153 -5.39 9.12 -7.26
N ALA A 154 -4.54 9.25 -8.29
CA ALA A 154 -4.19 8.14 -9.18
C ALA A 154 -3.52 6.97 -8.46
N HIS A 155 -2.70 7.24 -7.43
CA HIS A 155 -2.11 6.20 -6.60
C HIS A 155 -3.11 5.52 -5.65
N ASN A 156 -4.23 6.19 -5.36
CA ASN A 156 -5.35 5.68 -4.55
C ASN A 156 -6.53 5.19 -5.40
N ALA A 157 -6.37 5.10 -6.73
CA ALA A 157 -7.37 4.51 -7.60
C ALA A 157 -7.39 2.99 -7.44
N ASP A 158 -8.49 2.39 -7.89
CA ASP A 158 -8.57 0.95 -8.08
C ASP A 158 -7.61 0.53 -9.18
N VAL A 159 -7.08 -0.67 -9.04
CA VAL A 159 -6.19 -1.25 -10.03
C VAL A 159 -6.83 -2.49 -10.61
N GLU A 160 -6.95 -2.51 -11.92
CA GLU A 160 -7.43 -3.67 -12.66
C GLU A 160 -6.28 -4.22 -13.49
N LEU A 161 -6.03 -5.52 -13.34
CA LEU A 161 -5.07 -6.26 -14.12
C LEU A 161 -5.86 -7.15 -15.09
N PRO A 162 -5.75 -6.94 -16.41
CA PRO A 162 -6.42 -7.80 -17.37
C PRO A 162 -5.82 -9.22 -17.33
N PRO A 163 -6.51 -10.21 -17.92
CA PRO A 163 -5.90 -11.49 -18.25
C PRO A 163 -4.59 -11.33 -19.03
N ALA A 164 -3.78 -12.38 -19.07
CA ALA A 164 -2.57 -12.41 -19.88
C ALA A 164 -2.89 -12.10 -21.35
N SER A 165 -1.98 -11.39 -22.03
CA SER A 165 -2.20 -10.97 -23.41
C SER A 165 -2.55 -12.16 -24.31
N GLY A 166 -3.65 -12.03 -25.06
CA GLY A 166 -4.16 -13.09 -25.94
C GLY A 166 -4.93 -14.22 -25.24
N SER A 167 -5.10 -14.20 -23.92
CA SER A 167 -5.90 -15.18 -23.19
C SER A 167 -7.34 -14.66 -22.94
N PRO A 168 -8.35 -15.53 -23.04
CA PRO A 168 -9.72 -15.15 -22.70
C PRO A 168 -9.86 -14.89 -21.19
N HIS A 169 -10.76 -13.99 -20.81
CA HIS A 169 -11.13 -13.77 -19.42
C HIS A 169 -11.92 -14.97 -18.90
N THR A 170 -11.30 -15.79 -18.05
CA THR A 170 -11.93 -16.98 -17.47
C THR A 170 -12.35 -16.77 -16.03
N HIS A 171 -11.58 -16.04 -15.25
CA HIS A 171 -11.81 -15.83 -13.82
C HIS A 171 -11.56 -14.38 -13.44
N THR A 172 -12.25 -13.91 -12.39
CA THR A 172 -11.88 -12.67 -11.70
C THR A 172 -11.53 -12.97 -10.26
N LEU A 173 -10.43 -12.41 -9.76
CA LEU A 173 -10.17 -12.28 -8.32
C LEU A 173 -10.29 -10.81 -7.90
N ILE A 174 -11.22 -10.51 -7.00
CA ILE A 174 -11.31 -9.22 -6.31
C ILE A 174 -10.54 -9.34 -4.98
N TYR A 175 -9.40 -8.66 -4.84
CA TYR A 175 -8.52 -8.82 -3.68
C TYR A 175 -8.27 -7.50 -2.94
N LEU A 176 -8.66 -7.46 -1.66
CA LEU A 176 -8.63 -6.26 -0.82
C LEU A 176 -7.35 -6.18 0.01
N HIS A 177 -6.71 -5.02 0.01
CA HIS A 177 -5.54 -4.77 0.85
C HIS A 177 -5.90 -4.61 2.34
N GLY A 178 -4.92 -4.77 3.24
CA GLY A 178 -5.09 -4.44 4.67
C GLY A 178 -5.14 -2.94 4.98
N PHE A 179 -5.43 -2.60 6.24
CA PHE A 179 -5.50 -1.22 6.71
C PHE A 179 -4.26 -0.39 6.35
N GLY A 180 -4.46 0.81 5.79
CA GLY A 180 -3.42 1.70 5.30
C GLY A 180 -2.71 1.23 4.01
N GLY A 181 -3.17 0.14 3.40
CA GLY A 181 -2.75 -0.33 2.08
C GLY A 181 -3.42 0.41 0.92
N ARG A 182 -3.22 -0.09 -0.29
CA ARG A 182 -3.86 0.37 -1.53
C ARG A 182 -3.67 -0.66 -2.64
N GLY A 183 -4.54 -0.67 -3.65
CA GLY A 183 -4.48 -1.61 -4.78
C GLY A 183 -3.18 -1.52 -5.57
N SER A 184 -2.66 -0.30 -5.79
CA SER A 184 -1.42 -0.05 -6.52
C SER A 184 -0.18 -0.74 -5.93
N ARG A 185 -0.18 -1.01 -4.61
CA ARG A 185 0.88 -1.79 -3.94
C ARG A 185 0.84 -3.26 -4.35
N TYR A 186 -0.34 -3.85 -4.46
CA TYR A 186 -0.55 -5.25 -4.87
C TYR A 186 -0.28 -5.50 -6.35
N ARG A 187 -0.13 -4.44 -7.16
CA ARG A 187 0.36 -4.55 -8.55
C ARG A 187 1.87 -4.66 -8.66
N ARG A 188 2.64 -4.03 -7.74
CA ARG A 188 4.09 -3.81 -7.94
C ARG A 188 4.99 -4.43 -6.86
N GLU A 189 4.52 -4.46 -5.62
CA GLU A 189 5.36 -4.70 -4.44
C GLU A 189 5.05 -6.02 -3.73
N GLY A 190 4.00 -6.74 -4.14
CA GLY A 190 3.65 -8.03 -3.54
C GLY A 190 4.70 -9.10 -3.84
N GLN A 191 5.24 -9.74 -2.80
CA GLN A 191 6.19 -10.83 -2.98
C GLN A 191 5.44 -12.10 -3.32
N GLY A 192 5.71 -12.66 -4.50
CA GLY A 192 5.18 -13.95 -4.91
C GLY A 192 3.68 -13.97 -5.26
N LEU A 193 3.04 -12.81 -5.47
CA LEU A 193 1.64 -12.77 -5.89
C LEU A 193 1.49 -13.38 -7.29
N PRO A 194 0.46 -14.22 -7.53
CA PRO A 194 0.33 -14.99 -8.77
C PRO A 194 0.14 -14.15 -10.04
N TRP A 195 -0.26 -12.88 -9.89
CA TRP A 195 -0.50 -11.94 -10.99
C TRP A 195 0.65 -10.94 -11.23
N ILE A 196 1.77 -11.04 -10.49
CA ILE A 196 2.95 -10.19 -10.73
C ILE A 196 3.99 -10.99 -11.52
N GLU A 197 4.15 -10.63 -12.79
CA GLU A 197 5.16 -11.25 -13.67
C GLU A 197 6.60 -11.06 -13.14
N GLY A 198 7.40 -12.13 -13.21
CA GLY A 198 8.86 -12.07 -13.01
C GLY A 198 9.37 -12.01 -11.57
N ARG A 199 8.51 -12.06 -10.53
CA ARG A 199 8.96 -11.97 -9.11
C ARG A 199 8.46 -13.06 -8.16
N GLY A 200 7.96 -14.19 -8.66
CA GLY A 200 7.66 -15.34 -7.80
C GLY A 200 7.33 -16.60 -8.56
N ALA A 201 8.20 -17.60 -8.43
CA ALA A 201 8.10 -18.98 -8.91
C ALA A 201 7.81 -19.16 -10.40
N ARG A 202 8.51 -20.10 -11.05
CA ARG A 202 7.98 -20.69 -12.29
C ARG A 202 6.65 -21.33 -11.91
N SER A 203 5.53 -20.66 -12.22
CA SER A 203 4.20 -21.22 -11.96
C SER A 203 4.15 -22.63 -12.57
N PRO A 204 3.78 -23.66 -11.78
CA PRO A 204 3.63 -25.01 -12.32
C PRO A 204 2.71 -25.00 -13.54
N PRO A 205 2.89 -25.92 -14.51
CA PRO A 205 2.04 -25.97 -15.70
C PRO A 205 0.54 -25.91 -15.42
N ALA A 206 0.09 -26.54 -14.33
CA ALA A 206 -1.30 -26.52 -13.87
C ALA A 206 -1.87 -25.12 -13.56
N LEU A 207 -1.02 -24.17 -13.12
CA LEU A 207 -1.48 -22.79 -12.89
C LEU A 207 -1.78 -22.05 -14.18
N ARG A 208 -1.19 -22.45 -15.30
CA ARG A 208 -1.18 -21.64 -16.53
C ARG A 208 -2.57 -21.33 -17.04
N HIS A 209 -3.50 -22.30 -16.98
CA HIS A 209 -4.86 -22.13 -17.49
C HIS A 209 -5.68 -21.10 -16.70
N VAL A 210 -5.65 -21.17 -15.36
CA VAL A 210 -6.34 -20.19 -14.51
C VAL A 210 -5.58 -18.87 -14.52
N SER A 211 -4.25 -18.88 -14.34
CA SER A 211 -3.45 -17.66 -14.25
C SER A 211 -3.41 -16.85 -15.56
N SER A 212 -3.52 -17.49 -16.73
CA SER A 212 -3.52 -16.77 -18.00
C SER A 212 -4.86 -16.08 -18.26
N GLY A 213 -5.98 -16.70 -17.86
CA GLY A 213 -7.32 -16.13 -17.99
C GLY A 213 -7.78 -15.29 -16.78
N LEU A 214 -6.96 -15.20 -15.73
CA LEU A 214 -7.29 -14.48 -14.50
C LEU A 214 -7.19 -12.98 -14.69
N ARG A 215 -8.32 -12.30 -14.52
CA ARG A 215 -8.39 -10.87 -14.25
C ARG A 215 -8.26 -10.63 -12.74
N VAL A 216 -7.56 -9.57 -12.34
CA VAL A 216 -7.46 -9.20 -10.93
C VAL A 216 -7.95 -7.78 -10.73
N VAL A 217 -8.91 -7.60 -9.83
CA VAL A 217 -9.40 -6.29 -9.39
C VAL A 217 -8.85 -6.05 -7.99
N LEU A 218 -8.17 -4.93 -7.82
CA LEU A 218 -7.51 -4.52 -6.58
C LEU A 218 -8.11 -3.18 -6.15
N PRO A 219 -9.28 -3.17 -5.51
CA PRO A 219 -9.88 -1.93 -5.07
C PRO A 219 -9.01 -1.27 -3.99
N THR A 220 -9.01 0.06 -3.97
CA THR A 220 -8.38 0.86 -2.93
C THR A 220 -9.45 1.42 -2.00
N ALA A 221 -9.31 1.16 -0.71
CA ALA A 221 -10.19 1.71 0.31
C ALA A 221 -10.09 3.24 0.35
N PRO A 222 -11.19 3.96 0.64
CA PRO A 222 -11.15 5.41 0.78
C PRO A 222 -10.26 5.83 1.95
N ARG A 223 -9.77 7.07 1.92
CA ARG A 223 -8.99 7.63 3.03
C ARG A 223 -9.93 8.10 4.12
N MET A 224 -9.81 7.50 5.30
CA MET A 224 -10.63 7.82 6.47
C MET A 224 -9.74 8.27 7.62
N ARG A 225 -10.17 9.30 8.35
CA ARG A 225 -9.53 9.72 9.60
C ARG A 225 -10.05 8.85 10.74
N GLN A 226 -9.18 7.99 11.26
CA GLN A 226 -9.51 7.10 12.37
C GLN A 226 -9.74 7.88 13.68
N PRO A 227 -10.43 7.29 14.68
CA PRO A 227 -10.69 7.96 15.97
C PRO A 227 -9.42 8.44 16.69
N TRP A 228 -8.30 7.72 16.55
CA TRP A 228 -7.00 8.12 17.09
C TRP A 228 -6.26 9.17 16.25
N GLY A 229 -6.89 9.73 15.23
CA GLY A 229 -6.45 10.90 14.48
C GLY A 229 -5.58 10.63 13.24
N GLU A 230 -5.21 9.37 12.96
CA GLU A 230 -4.47 9.03 11.74
C GLU A 230 -5.41 8.92 10.53
N THR A 231 -5.06 9.56 9.41
CA THR A 231 -5.78 9.38 8.12
C THR A 231 -5.08 8.33 7.28
N LYS A 232 -5.80 7.27 6.91
CA LYS A 232 -5.29 6.14 6.13
C LYS A 232 -6.40 5.57 5.24
N ASN A 233 -6.01 4.84 4.19
CA ASN A 233 -6.93 3.98 3.46
C ASN A 233 -7.51 2.94 4.42
N SER A 234 -8.82 2.92 4.60
CA SER A 234 -9.51 2.05 5.55
C SER A 234 -10.84 1.63 4.96
N TRP A 235 -11.20 0.36 5.10
CA TRP A 235 -12.47 -0.16 4.58
C TRP A 235 -13.67 0.22 5.46
N TYR A 236 -13.41 0.55 6.71
CA TYR A 236 -14.36 1.12 7.65
C TYR A 236 -13.59 1.91 8.72
N LEU A 237 -14.27 2.74 9.50
CA LEU A 237 -13.68 3.35 10.70
C LEU A 237 -13.61 2.32 11.82
N TYR A 238 -12.43 2.07 12.38
CA TYR A 238 -12.32 1.26 13.58
C TYR A 238 -12.96 1.95 14.79
N ALA A 239 -13.49 1.17 15.73
CA ALA A 239 -13.95 1.69 17.02
C ALA A 239 -12.77 2.14 17.90
N ASP A 240 -11.71 1.32 17.96
CA ASP A 240 -10.47 1.61 18.69
C ASP A 240 -9.24 1.12 17.90
N LYS A 241 -8.06 1.69 18.20
CA LYS A 241 -6.78 1.34 17.55
C LYS A 241 -6.35 -0.11 17.76
N ARG A 242 -6.83 -0.77 18.83
CA ARG A 242 -6.44 -2.14 19.21
C ARG A 242 -7.53 -3.17 18.94
N GLU A 243 -8.64 -2.76 18.35
CA GLU A 243 -9.79 -3.62 18.10
C GLU A 243 -10.04 -3.75 16.60
N ASN A 244 -10.66 -4.87 16.20
CA ASN A 244 -11.11 -5.08 14.82
C ASN A 244 -12.60 -4.76 14.63
N ARG A 245 -13.17 -3.98 15.55
CA ARG A 245 -14.57 -3.60 15.56
C ARG A 245 -14.84 -2.36 14.71
N VAL A 246 -16.01 -2.32 14.10
CA VAL A 246 -16.53 -1.17 13.35
C VAL A 246 -16.95 -0.08 14.34
N GLY A 247 -16.43 1.13 14.15
CA GLY A 247 -16.75 2.32 14.92
C GLY A 247 -17.84 3.20 14.32
N ALA A 248 -18.12 3.05 13.02
CA ALA A 248 -19.20 3.75 12.32
C ALA A 248 -19.80 2.85 11.23
N ALA A 249 -21.03 2.39 11.44
CA ALA A 249 -21.69 1.40 10.59
C ALA A 249 -21.85 1.88 9.14
N GLU A 250 -22.09 3.17 8.94
CA GLU A 250 -22.26 3.82 7.64
C GLU A 250 -21.01 3.62 6.77
N THR A 251 -19.82 3.71 7.36
CA THR A 251 -18.56 3.55 6.62
C THR A 251 -18.32 2.13 6.14
N LEU A 252 -18.85 1.13 6.87
CA LEU A 252 -18.83 -0.26 6.41
C LEU A 252 -19.90 -0.47 5.34
N GLN A 253 -21.08 0.13 5.49
CA GLN A 253 -22.18 0.02 4.53
C GLN A 253 -21.79 0.56 3.15
N ASP A 254 -21.17 1.74 3.07
CA ASP A 254 -20.62 2.29 1.82
C ASP A 254 -19.65 1.31 1.14
N THR A 255 -18.80 0.66 1.93
CA THR A 255 -17.85 -0.33 1.44
C THR A 255 -18.55 -1.61 0.95
N ARG A 256 -19.56 -2.09 1.66
CA ARG A 256 -20.37 -3.26 1.25
C ARG A 256 -21.03 -3.02 -0.10
N GLU A 257 -21.68 -1.87 -0.26
CA GLU A 257 -22.36 -1.51 -1.50
C GLU A 257 -21.39 -1.44 -2.68
N ARG A 258 -20.23 -0.80 -2.46
CA ARG A 258 -19.18 -0.74 -3.48
C ARG A 258 -18.64 -2.12 -3.85
N LEU A 259 -18.41 -3.01 -2.87
CA LEU A 259 -17.93 -4.36 -3.15
C LEU A 259 -18.99 -5.21 -3.86
N ALA A 260 -20.25 -5.11 -3.47
CA ALA A 260 -21.35 -5.78 -4.17
C ALA A 260 -21.44 -5.31 -5.63
N GLN A 261 -21.23 -4.02 -5.91
CA GLN A 261 -21.13 -3.49 -7.27
C GLN A 261 -19.94 -4.09 -8.05
N HIS A 262 -18.74 -4.15 -7.44
CA HIS A 262 -17.58 -4.78 -8.08
C HIS A 262 -17.85 -6.27 -8.38
N ILE A 263 -18.41 -7.01 -7.43
CA ILE A 263 -18.76 -8.42 -7.61
C ILE A 263 -19.73 -8.58 -8.78
N ARG A 264 -20.87 -7.88 -8.77
CA ARG A 264 -21.89 -7.99 -9.82
C ARG A 264 -21.37 -7.54 -11.20
N ALA A 265 -20.55 -6.50 -11.25
CA ALA A 265 -19.92 -6.07 -12.49
C ALA A 265 -19.01 -7.15 -13.08
N GLU A 266 -18.23 -7.83 -12.24
CA GLU A 266 -17.31 -8.88 -12.70
C GLU A 266 -18.05 -10.19 -13.05
N VAL A 267 -19.15 -10.51 -12.35
CA VAL A 267 -20.09 -11.56 -12.76
C VAL A 267 -20.64 -11.27 -14.17
N ALA A 268 -21.08 -10.03 -14.42
CA ALA A 268 -21.60 -9.63 -15.73
C ALA A 268 -20.52 -9.71 -16.82
N ARG A 269 -19.27 -9.32 -16.53
CA ARG A 269 -18.14 -9.46 -17.47
C ARG A 269 -17.84 -10.91 -17.84
N LEU A 270 -18.09 -11.84 -16.92
CA LEU A 270 -17.96 -13.29 -17.13
C LEU A 270 -19.23 -13.92 -17.71
N GLY A 271 -20.14 -13.12 -18.27
CA GLY A 271 -21.36 -13.62 -18.90
C GLY A 271 -22.33 -14.29 -17.92
N GLY A 272 -22.32 -13.87 -16.65
CA GLY A 272 -23.14 -14.45 -15.59
C GLY A 272 -22.50 -15.63 -14.85
N ALA A 273 -21.28 -16.04 -15.21
CA ALA A 273 -20.56 -17.14 -14.54
C ALA A 273 -20.00 -16.72 -13.17
N ALA A 274 -20.89 -16.50 -12.20
CA ALA A 274 -20.53 -16.05 -10.86
C ALA A 274 -19.61 -17.02 -10.10
N ASN A 275 -19.69 -18.31 -10.41
CA ASN A 275 -18.79 -19.35 -9.88
C ASN A 275 -17.33 -19.18 -10.33
N ARG A 276 -17.03 -18.23 -11.22
CA ARG A 276 -15.67 -17.84 -11.63
C ARG A 276 -15.23 -16.48 -11.08
N VAL A 277 -16.05 -15.86 -10.23
CA VAL A 277 -15.69 -14.68 -9.43
C VAL A 277 -15.24 -15.15 -8.04
N LEU A 278 -14.00 -14.81 -7.71
CA LEU A 278 -13.32 -15.09 -6.46
C LEU A 278 -13.18 -13.79 -5.68
N VAL A 279 -13.30 -13.86 -4.36
CA VAL A 279 -13.19 -12.70 -3.46
C VAL A 279 -12.11 -12.99 -2.42
N GLY A 280 -11.36 -11.98 -2.02
CA GLY A 280 -10.30 -12.19 -1.05
C GLY A 280 -9.73 -10.91 -0.47
N GLY A 281 -8.81 -11.06 0.47
CA GLY A 281 -8.07 -9.92 0.98
C GLY A 281 -7.15 -10.25 2.14
N ALA A 282 -6.48 -9.20 2.64
CA ALA A 282 -5.55 -9.28 3.75
C ALA A 282 -6.00 -8.39 4.92
N SER A 283 -5.80 -8.84 6.17
CA SER A 283 -6.04 -8.02 7.38
C SER A 283 -7.47 -7.45 7.41
N GLN A 284 -7.65 -6.14 7.62
CA GLN A 284 -8.96 -5.49 7.53
C GLN A 284 -9.72 -5.82 6.22
N GLY A 285 -8.99 -5.86 5.11
CA GLY A 285 -9.55 -6.21 3.81
C GLY A 285 -10.03 -7.65 3.75
N CYS A 286 -9.37 -8.58 4.46
CA CYS A 286 -9.83 -9.97 4.58
C CYS A 286 -11.18 -10.05 5.29
N GLY A 287 -11.34 -9.36 6.43
CA GLY A 287 -12.60 -9.37 7.18
C GLY A 287 -13.77 -8.82 6.34
N VAL A 288 -13.56 -7.67 5.69
CA VAL A 288 -14.58 -7.06 4.83
C VAL A 288 -14.89 -7.89 3.58
N ALA A 289 -13.86 -8.45 2.94
CA ALA A 289 -14.03 -9.34 1.79
C ALA A 289 -14.82 -10.60 2.18
N LEU A 290 -14.58 -11.15 3.38
CA LEU A 290 -15.27 -12.34 3.86
C LEU A 290 -16.73 -12.05 4.26
N ASP A 291 -17.00 -10.89 4.86
CA ASP A 291 -18.38 -10.41 5.09
C ASP A 291 -19.14 -10.22 3.78
N ALA A 292 -18.53 -9.59 2.77
CA ALA A 292 -19.14 -9.44 1.45
C ALA A 292 -19.36 -10.80 0.77
N TYR A 293 -18.38 -11.71 0.82
CA TYR A 293 -18.51 -13.06 0.28
C TYR A 293 -19.64 -13.84 0.96
N ALA A 294 -19.72 -13.85 2.29
CA ALA A 294 -20.75 -14.56 3.02
C ALA A 294 -22.17 -14.04 2.72
N ARG A 295 -22.31 -12.75 2.40
CA ARG A 295 -23.59 -12.14 2.01
C ARG A 295 -24.00 -12.46 0.58
N GLU A 296 -23.06 -12.33 -0.36
CA GLU A 296 -23.37 -12.41 -1.79
C GLU A 296 -23.28 -13.84 -2.33
N SER A 297 -22.46 -14.71 -1.73
CA SER A 297 -22.20 -16.05 -2.28
C SER A 297 -23.42 -16.99 -2.28
N PRO A 298 -24.30 -17.02 -1.25
CA PRO A 298 -25.44 -17.93 -1.26
C PRO A 298 -26.44 -17.64 -2.39
N GLU A 299 -26.61 -16.36 -2.74
CA GLU A 299 -27.50 -15.92 -3.82
C GLU A 299 -26.82 -16.01 -5.20
N LEU A 300 -25.59 -15.49 -5.32
CA LEU A 300 -24.93 -15.39 -6.62
C LEU A 300 -24.23 -16.68 -7.06
N GLY A 301 -23.86 -17.57 -6.15
CA GLY A 301 -23.07 -18.75 -6.51
C GLY A 301 -21.58 -18.45 -6.75
N LEU A 302 -20.96 -17.56 -5.95
CA LEU A 302 -19.54 -17.18 -6.07
C LEU A 302 -18.57 -18.36 -6.00
N GLY A 303 -17.42 -18.24 -6.66
CA GLY A 303 -16.48 -19.34 -6.92
C GLY A 303 -15.64 -19.78 -5.72
N GLY A 304 -15.36 -18.87 -4.80
CA GLY A 304 -14.58 -19.16 -3.60
C GLY A 304 -13.97 -17.91 -2.98
N PHE A 305 -13.30 -18.13 -1.86
CA PHE A 305 -12.69 -17.09 -1.05
C PHE A 305 -11.25 -17.44 -0.65
N VAL A 306 -10.37 -16.43 -0.68
CA VAL A 306 -8.99 -16.56 -0.18
C VAL A 306 -8.57 -15.35 0.65
N GLY A 307 -8.13 -15.60 1.88
CA GLY A 307 -7.81 -14.54 2.82
C GLY A 307 -6.52 -14.78 3.61
N VAL A 308 -5.89 -13.68 4.03
CA VAL A 308 -4.64 -13.70 4.79
C VAL A 308 -4.73 -12.82 6.02
N ALA A 309 -4.36 -13.36 7.18
CA ALA A 309 -4.35 -12.66 8.47
C ALA A 309 -5.69 -11.95 8.77
N GLY A 310 -6.80 -12.66 8.59
CA GLY A 310 -8.16 -12.13 8.83
C GLY A 310 -8.97 -12.95 9.83
N TRP A 311 -10.26 -12.65 9.90
CA TRP A 311 -11.25 -13.32 10.75
C TRP A 311 -12.60 -13.31 10.02
N LEU A 312 -13.55 -14.13 10.47
CA LEU A 312 -14.94 -14.12 10.02
C LEU A 312 -15.75 -13.12 10.87
N PRO A 313 -16.16 -11.95 10.34
CA PRO A 313 -16.83 -10.94 11.15
C PRO A 313 -18.17 -11.41 11.70
N SER A 314 -18.58 -10.82 12.81
CA SER A 314 -19.86 -11.04 13.47
C SER A 314 -20.60 -9.75 13.76
N ASP A 315 -21.87 -9.86 14.15
CA ASP A 315 -22.67 -8.69 14.55
C ASP A 315 -22.04 -8.00 15.78
N ALA A 316 -21.43 -8.78 16.69
CA ALA A 316 -20.70 -8.26 17.85
C ALA A 316 -19.48 -7.40 17.46
N ASP A 317 -18.89 -7.63 16.30
CA ASP A 317 -17.80 -6.82 15.75
C ASP A 317 -18.30 -5.50 15.12
N GLY A 318 -19.61 -5.24 15.13
CA GLY A 318 -20.24 -4.11 14.46
C GLY A 318 -20.48 -4.35 12.97
N PHE A 319 -20.37 -5.60 12.50
CA PHE A 319 -20.68 -5.99 11.13
C PHE A 319 -22.15 -6.42 11.00
N GLU A 320 -23.10 -5.55 11.35
CA GLU A 320 -24.54 -5.88 11.41
C GLU A 320 -25.03 -6.76 10.24
N GLY A 321 -25.61 -7.92 10.57
CA GLY A 321 -26.09 -8.96 9.65
C GLY A 321 -25.03 -9.98 9.20
N ALA A 322 -23.80 -9.92 9.71
CA ALA A 322 -22.73 -10.85 9.34
C ALA A 322 -23.01 -12.26 9.87
N ASP A 323 -23.68 -12.37 11.02
CA ASP A 323 -24.08 -13.66 11.58
C ASP A 323 -25.06 -14.36 10.65
N ARG A 324 -26.06 -13.64 10.13
CA ARG A 324 -26.97 -14.13 9.09
C ARG A 324 -26.23 -14.53 7.81
N GLY A 325 -25.21 -13.77 7.40
CA GLY A 325 -24.38 -14.12 6.24
C GLY A 325 -23.64 -15.45 6.44
N ALA A 326 -23.05 -15.65 7.61
CA ALA A 326 -22.38 -16.91 7.96
C ALA A 326 -23.37 -18.09 8.02
N GLU A 327 -24.56 -17.89 8.57
CA GLU A 327 -25.65 -18.88 8.55
C GLU A 327 -26.08 -19.23 7.12
N GLY A 328 -26.22 -18.23 6.25
CA GLY A 328 -26.53 -18.43 4.84
C GLY A 328 -25.45 -19.24 4.11
N LEU A 329 -24.18 -19.00 4.41
CA LEU A 329 -23.05 -19.78 3.88
C LEU A 329 -23.12 -21.25 4.33
N VAL A 330 -23.47 -21.50 5.60
CA VAL A 330 -23.63 -22.86 6.16
C VAL A 330 -24.84 -23.59 5.56
N ALA A 331 -25.97 -22.88 5.41
CA ALA A 331 -27.21 -23.45 4.91
C ALA A 331 -27.17 -23.75 3.40
N CYS A 332 -26.37 -23.01 2.63
CA CYS A 332 -26.25 -23.19 1.19
C CYS A 332 -25.31 -24.35 0.84
N GLU A 333 -25.88 -25.49 0.43
CA GLU A 333 -25.10 -26.69 0.08
C GLU A 333 -24.08 -26.46 -1.04
N ALA A 334 -24.44 -25.67 -2.04
CA ALA A 334 -23.53 -25.36 -3.15
C ALA A 334 -22.35 -24.50 -2.70
N GLN A 335 -22.52 -23.66 -1.67
CA GLN A 335 -21.47 -22.77 -1.17
C GLN A 335 -20.61 -23.39 -0.08
N ARG A 336 -21.17 -24.24 0.79
CA ARG A 336 -20.39 -24.87 1.88
C ARG A 336 -19.22 -25.71 1.34
N THR A 337 -19.31 -26.19 0.10
CA THR A 337 -18.26 -26.98 -0.58
C THR A 337 -17.28 -26.13 -1.39
N ARG A 338 -17.58 -24.84 -1.63
CA ARG A 338 -16.68 -23.97 -2.38
C ARG A 338 -15.41 -23.67 -1.58
N PRO A 339 -14.25 -23.54 -2.24
CA PRO A 339 -13.00 -23.24 -1.55
C PRO A 339 -13.09 -21.94 -0.73
N LEU A 340 -12.85 -22.03 0.57
CA LEU A 340 -12.75 -20.89 1.50
C LEU A 340 -11.44 -21.05 2.27
N TRP A 341 -10.37 -20.40 1.79
CA TRP A 341 -9.02 -20.58 2.30
C TRP A 341 -8.58 -19.38 3.13
N LEU A 342 -8.07 -19.63 4.34
CA LEU A 342 -7.58 -18.62 5.27
C LEU A 342 -6.18 -18.97 5.76
N LEU A 343 -5.21 -18.08 5.57
CA LEU A 343 -3.88 -18.17 6.18
C LEU A 343 -3.89 -17.36 7.48
N LEU A 344 -3.66 -18.03 8.62
CA LEU A 344 -3.86 -17.46 9.95
C LEU A 344 -2.56 -17.46 10.76
N PRO A 345 -1.90 -16.30 10.92
CA PRO A 345 -0.73 -16.18 11.79
C PRO A 345 -1.10 -16.32 13.26
N THR A 346 -0.61 -17.36 13.93
CA THR A 346 -0.89 -17.64 15.34
C THR A 346 -0.12 -16.73 16.30
N ASP A 347 0.94 -16.08 15.79
CA ASP A 347 1.77 -15.12 16.50
C ASP A 347 1.41 -13.65 16.19
N ASP A 348 0.27 -13.39 15.52
CA ASP A 348 -0.28 -12.04 15.40
C ASP A 348 -0.96 -11.61 16.70
N GLY A 349 -0.18 -11.00 17.60
CA GLY A 349 -0.68 -10.51 18.88
C GLY A 349 -1.19 -9.07 18.87
N ARG A 350 -1.17 -8.36 17.73
CA ARG A 350 -1.38 -6.89 17.73
C ARG A 350 -2.37 -6.38 16.71
N CYS A 351 -2.53 -7.06 15.59
CA CYS A 351 -3.35 -6.57 14.49
C CYS A 351 -4.63 -7.39 14.39
N VAL A 352 -4.53 -8.69 14.15
CA VAL A 352 -5.66 -9.62 14.21
C VAL A 352 -5.30 -10.71 15.22
N PRO A 353 -5.68 -10.54 16.51
CA PRO A 353 -5.34 -11.50 17.55
C PRO A 353 -5.74 -12.92 17.18
N TRP A 354 -4.85 -13.89 17.37
CA TRP A 354 -5.15 -15.30 17.07
C TRP A 354 -6.44 -15.80 17.74
N ALA A 355 -6.71 -15.37 18.98
CA ALA A 355 -7.95 -15.71 19.67
C ALA A 355 -9.21 -15.23 18.92
N LEU A 356 -9.17 -14.04 18.33
CA LEU A 356 -10.24 -13.50 17.50
C LEU A 356 -10.39 -14.34 16.22
N ALA A 357 -9.29 -14.53 15.48
CA ALA A 357 -9.32 -15.27 14.22
C ALA A 357 -9.84 -16.71 14.43
N ARG A 358 -9.27 -17.43 15.39
CA ARG A 358 -9.70 -18.80 15.74
C ARG A 358 -11.16 -18.85 16.19
N GLY A 359 -11.52 -18.02 17.17
CA GLY A 359 -12.88 -18.02 17.73
C GLY A 359 -13.94 -17.67 16.70
N SER A 360 -13.63 -16.77 15.76
CA SER A 360 -14.56 -16.35 14.70
C SER A 360 -14.97 -17.50 13.77
N LEU A 361 -14.08 -18.48 13.56
CA LEU A 361 -14.29 -19.59 12.63
C LEU A 361 -15.07 -20.77 13.22
N GLU A 362 -15.22 -20.84 14.55
CA GLU A 362 -15.95 -21.95 15.19
C GLU A 362 -17.40 -22.06 14.70
N ARG A 363 -18.01 -20.94 14.30
CA ARG A 363 -19.39 -20.87 13.78
C ARG A 363 -19.59 -21.59 12.44
N VAL A 364 -18.52 -21.72 11.64
CA VAL A 364 -18.56 -22.33 10.31
C VAL A 364 -17.75 -23.62 10.24
N ARG A 365 -16.93 -23.90 11.26
CA ARG A 365 -16.07 -25.07 11.35
C ARG A 365 -16.91 -26.34 11.32
N GLY A 366 -16.49 -27.31 10.50
CA GLY A 366 -17.22 -28.58 10.29
C GLY A 366 -18.45 -28.48 9.39
N SER A 367 -19.04 -27.29 9.24
CA SER A 367 -20.22 -27.07 8.39
C SER A 367 -19.87 -26.60 6.98
N VAL A 368 -18.89 -25.70 6.87
CA VAL A 368 -18.30 -25.28 5.59
C VAL A 368 -17.16 -26.23 5.25
N THR A 369 -17.45 -27.26 4.46
CA THR A 369 -16.51 -28.32 4.11
C THR A 369 -15.37 -27.87 3.18
N GLY A 370 -15.55 -26.76 2.46
CA GLY A 370 -14.50 -26.10 1.68
C GLY A 370 -13.56 -25.20 2.49
N LEU A 371 -13.77 -25.08 3.80
CA LEU A 371 -12.92 -24.29 4.70
C LEU A 371 -11.54 -24.92 4.86
N VAL A 372 -10.49 -24.19 4.47
CA VAL A 372 -9.09 -24.50 4.79
C VAL A 372 -8.51 -23.38 5.63
N ALA A 373 -8.42 -23.59 6.94
CA ALA A 373 -7.79 -22.66 7.88
C ALA A 373 -6.35 -23.11 8.16
N ARG A 374 -5.37 -22.50 7.48
CA ARG A 374 -3.95 -22.82 7.64
C ARG A 374 -3.32 -21.93 8.71
N GLU A 375 -3.02 -22.55 9.84
CA GLU A 375 -2.29 -21.91 10.93
C GLU A 375 -0.79 -21.83 10.61
N VAL A 376 -0.19 -20.66 10.84
CA VAL A 376 1.25 -20.45 10.62
C VAL A 376 1.84 -19.59 11.73
N SER A 377 3.13 -19.74 12.02
CA SER A 377 3.83 -18.97 13.07
C SER A 377 5.20 -18.49 12.59
N GLY A 378 5.76 -17.46 13.22
CA GLY A 378 7.12 -16.96 12.98
C GLY A 378 7.20 -15.74 12.06
N ARG A 379 6.05 -15.15 11.70
CA ARG A 379 5.96 -13.96 10.83
C ARG A 379 5.07 -12.86 11.43
N GLY A 380 4.26 -13.16 12.45
CA GLY A 380 3.24 -12.26 12.97
C GLY A 380 2.28 -11.77 11.88
N HIS A 381 1.80 -10.53 12.00
CA HIS A 381 0.84 -9.95 11.05
C HIS A 381 1.38 -9.80 9.61
N ASN A 382 2.71 -9.72 9.43
CA ASN A 382 3.30 -9.53 8.11
C ASN A 382 3.86 -10.84 7.57
N VAL A 383 3.00 -11.61 6.89
CA VAL A 383 3.33 -12.94 6.38
C VAL A 383 4.32 -12.93 5.19
N GLY A 384 4.57 -11.77 4.59
CA GLY A 384 5.55 -11.61 3.50
C GLY A 384 5.24 -12.50 2.29
N ASP A 385 6.24 -13.25 1.82
CA ASP A 385 6.13 -14.15 0.66
C ASP A 385 5.15 -15.31 0.85
N TRP A 386 4.70 -15.58 2.08
CA TRP A 386 3.70 -16.61 2.35
C TRP A 386 2.32 -16.25 1.82
N GLU A 387 1.97 -14.96 1.75
CA GLU A 387 0.72 -14.52 1.11
C GLU A 387 0.68 -14.97 -0.36
N GLY A 388 1.73 -14.66 -1.11
CA GLY A 388 1.82 -15.03 -2.52
C GLY A 388 1.80 -16.53 -2.75
N LYS A 389 2.58 -17.29 -1.96
CA LYS A 389 2.58 -18.77 -2.02
C LYS A 389 1.19 -19.35 -1.74
N PHE A 390 0.51 -18.85 -0.72
CA PHE A 390 -0.83 -19.32 -0.35
C PHE A 390 -1.86 -19.02 -1.44
N LEU A 391 -1.82 -17.83 -2.05
CA LEU A 391 -2.66 -17.46 -3.19
C LEU A 391 -2.39 -18.35 -4.42
N CYS A 392 -1.13 -18.66 -4.70
CA CYS A 392 -0.76 -19.58 -5.79
C CYS A 392 -1.34 -20.98 -5.55
N GLU A 393 -1.23 -21.52 -4.35
CA GLU A 393 -1.78 -22.84 -4.00
C GLU A 393 -3.32 -22.87 -4.08
N PHE A 394 -3.99 -21.79 -3.64
CA PHE A 394 -5.43 -21.65 -3.79
C PHE A 394 -5.87 -21.69 -5.26
N LEU A 395 -5.21 -20.91 -6.13
CA LEU A 395 -5.51 -20.90 -7.56
C LEU A 395 -5.15 -22.24 -8.24
N GLN A 396 -4.14 -22.96 -7.75
CA GLN A 396 -3.83 -24.33 -8.22
C GLN A 396 -4.96 -25.29 -7.88
N ALA A 397 -5.45 -25.26 -6.64
CA ALA A 397 -6.55 -26.13 -6.23
C ALA A 397 -7.82 -25.88 -7.06
N LEU A 398 -8.11 -24.60 -7.38
CA LEU A 398 -9.19 -24.25 -8.29
C LEU A 398 -8.97 -24.81 -9.70
N ALA A 399 -7.77 -24.64 -10.26
CA ALA A 399 -7.44 -25.16 -11.60
C ALA A 399 -7.58 -26.69 -11.70
N VAL A 400 -7.23 -27.42 -10.64
CA VAL A 400 -7.37 -28.87 -10.58
C VAL A 400 -8.83 -29.30 -10.47
N ALA A 401 -9.66 -28.55 -9.73
CA ALA A 401 -11.08 -28.87 -9.58
C ALA A 401 -11.91 -28.63 -10.86
N GLU A 402 -11.38 -27.87 -11.83
CA GLU A 402 -12.03 -27.62 -13.13
C GLU A 402 -11.64 -28.62 -14.23
N GLN A 403 -10.65 -29.49 -13.98
CA GLN A 403 -10.24 -30.58 -14.87
C GLN A 403 -11.00 -31.85 -14.54
#